data_AF-A0A3M6TTC8-F1
#
_entry.id   AF-A0A3M6TTC8-F1
#
_cell.length_a   1.000
_cell.length_b   1.000
_cell.length_c   1.000
_cell.angle_alpha   90.00
_cell.angle_beta   90.00
_cell.angle_gamma   90.00
#
_symmetry.space_group_name_H-M   'P 1'
#
loop_
_entity.id
_entity.type
_entity.pdbx_description
1 polymer ?
#
loop_
_entity_poly.entity_id
_entity_poly.type
_entity_poly.pdbx_seq_one_letter_code
_entity_poly.pdbx_strand_id
1 'polypeptide(L)'
;MAAVLGHYNFWNITSEQALEEGWLSLQNVRPLSAISAALSIAMAPVIIFGNILVLVAVWKDPLKKLRSSPSNLILTSMAIADLLVGLVVCPITAYWGWVISFRGESPLDLSVIFALNVFSVNV
;
A
#
# COMPACT_ATOMS: atom_id res chain seq x y z
N MET A 1 -13.39 -9.93 21.57
CA MET A 1 -13.55 -9.30 22.90
C MET A 1 -12.22 -8.86 23.52
N ALA A 2 -11.20 -8.49 22.70
CA ALA A 2 -9.85 -8.13 23.19
C ALA A 2 -9.45 -6.66 22.92
N ALA A 3 -10.33 -5.85 22.34
CA ALA A 3 -10.06 -4.44 22.04
C ALA A 3 -10.61 -3.45 23.10
N VAL A 4 -11.14 -3.95 24.22
CA VAL A 4 -11.81 -3.15 25.28
C VAL A 4 -10.98 -3.09 26.58
N LEU A 5 -9.67 -3.35 26.51
CA LEU A 5 -8.75 -3.21 27.65
C LEU A 5 -7.52 -2.36 27.28
N GLY A 6 -7.75 -1.29 26.53
CA GLY A 6 -6.79 -0.19 26.50
C GLY A 6 -6.93 0.63 27.77
N HIS A 7 -6.17 0.32 28.84
CA HIS A 7 -5.95 1.29 29.91
C HIS A 7 -4.82 0.91 30.89
N TYR A 8 -3.91 1.87 31.10
CA TYR A 8 -3.05 2.08 32.28
C TYR A 8 -1.74 1.31 32.48
N ASN A 9 -1.43 0.20 31.81
CA ASN A 9 -0.21 -0.57 32.11
C ASN A 9 0.91 -0.51 31.06
N PHE A 10 0.77 0.29 29.98
CA PHE A 10 1.81 0.40 28.95
C PHE A 10 3.18 0.77 29.53
N TRP A 11 3.22 1.63 30.55
CA TRP A 11 4.45 2.08 31.21
C TRP A 11 5.06 1.07 32.18
N ASN A 12 4.38 -0.05 32.46
CA ASN A 12 4.83 -1.09 33.40
C ASN A 12 5.21 -2.42 32.70
N ILE A 13 5.28 -2.40 31.37
CA ILE A 13 5.73 -3.53 30.55
C ILE A 13 7.27 -3.58 30.60
N THR A 14 7.83 -4.74 30.98
CA THR A 14 9.28 -4.92 30.93
C THR A 14 9.74 -4.98 29.47
N SER A 15 10.96 -4.51 29.19
CA SER A 15 11.50 -4.46 27.82
C SER A 15 11.44 -5.82 27.11
N GLU A 16 11.60 -6.92 27.85
CA GLU A 16 11.50 -8.27 27.30
C GLU A 16 10.07 -8.64 26.86
N GLN A 17 9.05 -8.21 27.60
CA GLN A 17 7.64 -8.45 27.24
C GLN A 17 7.22 -7.63 26.02
N ALA A 18 7.64 -6.36 25.94
CA ALA A 18 7.41 -5.53 24.75
C ALA A 18 8.14 -6.12 23.52
N LEU A 19 9.33 -6.68 23.72
CA LEU A 19 10.08 -7.36 22.68
C LEU A 19 9.40 -8.65 22.23
N GLU A 20 8.83 -9.45 23.14
CA GLU A 20 8.08 -10.66 22.75
C GLU A 20 6.78 -10.33 22.00
N GLU A 21 6.01 -9.34 22.43
CA GLU A 21 4.80 -8.89 21.72
C GLU A 21 5.13 -8.29 20.34
N GLY A 22 6.24 -7.53 20.26
CA GLY A 22 6.80 -7.05 19.00
C GLY A 22 7.31 -8.19 18.12
N TRP A 23 7.98 -9.19 18.70
CA TRP A 23 8.52 -10.35 18.00
C TRP A 23 7.42 -11.24 17.42
N LEU A 24 6.34 -11.47 18.18
CA LEU A 24 5.16 -12.19 17.70
C LEU A 24 4.40 -11.40 16.62
N SER A 25 4.34 -10.07 16.76
CA SER A 25 3.78 -9.21 15.71
C SER A 25 4.61 -9.28 14.42
N LEU A 26 5.94 -9.28 14.53
CA LEU A 26 6.86 -9.44 13.40
C LEU A 26 6.78 -10.83 12.76
N GLN A 27 6.65 -11.89 13.56
CA GLN A 27 6.47 -13.25 13.03
C GLN A 27 5.16 -13.37 12.23
N ASN A 28 4.12 -12.64 12.65
CA ASN A 28 2.82 -12.60 11.98
C ASN A 28 2.81 -11.75 10.69
N VAL A 29 3.80 -10.86 10.46
CA VAL A 29 3.86 -10.07 9.20
C VAL A 29 4.37 -10.87 8.01
N ARG A 30 5.10 -11.97 8.21
CA ARG A 30 5.66 -12.80 7.12
C ARG A 30 4.58 -13.37 6.18
N PRO A 31 3.53 -14.06 6.67
CA PRO A 31 2.47 -14.57 5.81
C PRO A 31 1.62 -13.44 5.19
N LEU A 32 1.35 -12.37 5.95
CA LEU A 32 0.59 -11.21 5.46
C LEU A 32 1.33 -10.50 4.31
N SER A 33 2.64 -10.35 4.45
CA SER A 33 3.54 -9.79 3.43
C SER A 33 3.57 -10.64 2.16
N ALA A 34 3.60 -11.97 2.30
CA ALA A 34 3.57 -12.87 1.16
C ALA A 34 2.23 -12.79 0.40
N ILE A 35 1.12 -12.76 1.13
CA ILE A 35 -0.23 -12.66 0.54
C ILE A 35 -0.40 -11.33 -0.17
N SER A 36 0.03 -10.22 0.44
CA SER A 36 -0.05 -8.89 -0.18
C SER A 36 0.83 -8.75 -1.43
N ALA A 37 2.04 -9.34 -1.44
CA ALA A 37 2.88 -9.40 -2.62
C ALA A 37 2.21 -10.19 -3.76
N ALA A 38 1.67 -11.37 -3.45
CA ALA A 38 1.00 -12.22 -4.43
C ALA A 38 -0.25 -11.54 -5.02
N LEU A 39 -1.07 -10.91 -4.18
CA LEU A 39 -2.23 -10.13 -4.62
C LEU A 39 -1.82 -8.95 -5.49
N SER A 40 -0.75 -8.23 -5.13
CA SER A 40 -0.26 -7.09 -5.90
C SER A 40 0.20 -7.51 -7.30
N ILE A 41 0.90 -8.64 -7.40
CA ILE A 41 1.34 -9.21 -8.69
C ILE A 41 0.13 -9.63 -9.54
N ALA A 42 -0.88 -10.25 -8.93
CA ALA A 42 -2.08 -10.70 -9.63
C ALA A 42 -2.96 -9.53 -10.11
N MET A 43 -3.07 -8.47 -9.30
CA MET A 43 -3.91 -7.31 -9.61
C MET A 43 -3.25 -6.32 -10.58
N ALA A 44 -1.92 -6.20 -10.58
CA ALA A 44 -1.18 -5.31 -11.48
C ALA A 44 -1.62 -5.39 -12.96
N PRO A 45 -1.68 -6.56 -13.62
CA PRO A 45 -2.08 -6.64 -15.02
C PRO A 45 -3.55 -6.24 -15.23
N VAL A 46 -4.43 -6.55 -14.27
CA VAL A 46 -5.86 -6.19 -14.33
C VAL A 46 -6.04 -4.67 -14.25
N ILE A 47 -5.32 -4.03 -13.32
CA ILE A 47 -5.32 -2.58 -13.15
C ILE A 47 -4.77 -1.89 -14.40
N ILE A 48 -3.64 -2.36 -14.92
CA ILE A 48 -3.02 -1.77 -16.11
C ILE A 48 -3.94 -1.93 -17.33
N PHE A 49 -4.47 -3.12 -17.56
CA PHE A 49 -5.33 -3.38 -18.71
C PHE A 49 -6.66 -2.63 -18.64
N GLY A 50 -7.32 -2.62 -17.47
CA GLY A 50 -8.59 -1.93 -17.26
C GLY A 50 -8.45 -0.42 -17.48
N ASN A 51 -7.39 0.19 -16.95
CA ASN A 51 -7.19 1.64 -17.09
C ASN A 51 -6.70 2.04 -18.48
N ILE A 52 -5.94 1.20 -19.19
CA ILE A 52 -5.64 1.42 -20.62
C ILE A 52 -6.92 1.39 -21.45
N LEU A 53 -7.84 0.45 -21.19
CA LEU A 53 -9.13 0.39 -21.88
C LEU A 53 -9.96 1.66 -21.67
N VAL A 54 -9.99 2.20 -20.45
CA VAL A 54 -10.64 3.49 -20.15
C VAL A 54 -9.98 4.62 -20.94
N LEU A 55 -8.64 4.67 -20.97
CA LEU A 55 -7.90 5.68 -21.75
C LEU A 55 -8.20 5.58 -23.25
N VAL A 56 -8.22 4.36 -23.80
CA VAL A 56 -8.53 4.09 -25.21
C VAL A 56 -9.98 4.42 -25.52
N ALA A 57 -10.94 4.14 -24.63
CA ALA A 57 -12.33 4.49 -24.80
C ALA A 57 -12.52 6.01 -24.88
N VAL A 58 -11.86 6.77 -24.01
CA VAL A 58 -11.87 8.24 -24.05
C VAL A 58 -11.16 8.78 -25.29
N TRP A 59 -10.08 8.14 -25.74
CA TRP A 59 -9.29 8.59 -26.89
C TRP A 59 -9.94 8.26 -28.24
N LYS A 60 -10.61 7.11 -28.34
CA LYS A 60 -11.29 6.63 -29.55
C LYS A 60 -12.69 7.23 -29.70
N ASP A 61 -13.16 7.98 -28.71
CA ASP A 61 -14.47 8.64 -28.71
C ASP A 61 -14.55 9.66 -29.87
N PRO A 62 -15.27 9.34 -30.97
CA PRO A 62 -15.15 10.04 -32.25
C PRO A 62 -15.98 11.34 -32.30
N LEU A 63 -16.74 11.64 -31.25
CA LEU A 63 -17.80 12.66 -31.27
C LEU A 63 -17.34 14.11 -31.08
N LYS A 64 -16.04 14.38 -30.84
CA LYS A 64 -15.42 15.74 -30.74
C LYS A 64 -16.20 16.79 -29.92
N LYS A 65 -17.17 16.39 -29.07
CA LYS A 65 -17.97 17.25 -28.19
C LYS A 65 -17.55 17.17 -26.72
N LEU A 66 -16.74 16.17 -26.33
CA LEU A 66 -16.50 15.83 -24.92
C LEU A 66 -15.27 16.48 -24.27
N ARG A 67 -14.50 17.29 -25.00
CA ARG A 67 -13.38 18.07 -24.40
C ARG A 67 -13.87 19.20 -23.48
N SER A 68 -15.16 19.54 -23.54
CA SER A 68 -15.79 20.59 -22.73
C SER A 68 -16.53 20.05 -21.49
N SER A 69 -16.60 18.73 -21.29
CA SER A 69 -17.30 18.15 -20.14
C SER A 69 -16.29 17.78 -19.05
N PRO A 70 -16.36 18.37 -17.85
CA PRO A 70 -15.38 18.16 -16.78
C PRO A 70 -15.26 16.68 -16.36
N SER A 71 -16.32 15.90 -16.55
CA SER A 71 -16.37 14.47 -16.19
C SER A 71 -15.33 13.62 -16.92
N ASN A 72 -15.03 13.91 -18.19
CA ASN A 72 -14.05 13.12 -18.95
C ASN A 72 -12.61 13.47 -18.60
N LEU A 73 -12.34 14.71 -18.16
CA LEU A 73 -11.03 15.09 -17.62
C LEU A 73 -10.75 14.36 -16.30
N ILE A 74 -11.76 14.28 -15.43
CA ILE A 74 -11.66 13.55 -14.16
C ILE A 74 -11.44 12.04 -14.42
N LEU A 75 -12.21 11.45 -15.34
CA LEU A 75 -12.05 10.03 -15.71
C LEU A 75 -10.66 9.73 -16.27
N THR A 76 -10.12 10.61 -17.11
CA THR A 76 -8.77 10.47 -17.66
C THR A 76 -7.70 10.59 -16.57
N SER A 77 -7.85 11.57 -15.67
CA SER A 77 -6.93 11.75 -14.54
C SER A 77 -6.96 10.56 -13.57
N MET A 78 -8.14 9.99 -13.31
CA MET A 78 -8.30 8.79 -12.50
C MET A 78 -7.61 7.59 -13.16
N ALA A 79 -7.86 7.36 -14.46
CA ALA A 79 -7.20 6.29 -15.20
C ALA A 79 -5.66 6.43 -15.24
N ILE A 80 -5.13 7.64 -15.37
CA ILE A 80 -3.68 7.90 -15.31
C ILE A 80 -3.13 7.62 -13.91
N ALA A 81 -3.84 8.04 -12.86
CA ALA A 81 -3.43 7.78 -11.48
C ALA A 81 -3.40 6.27 -11.20
N ASP A 82 -4.42 5.53 -11.63
CA ASP A 82 -4.48 4.08 -11.44
C ASP A 82 -3.43 3.34 -12.28
N LEU A 83 -3.06 3.85 -13.46
CA LEU A 83 -1.92 3.33 -14.23
C LEU A 83 -0.59 3.53 -13.50
N LEU A 84 -0.38 4.69 -12.87
CA LEU A 84 0.80 4.94 -12.04
C LEU A 84 0.83 3.99 -10.83
N VAL A 85 -0.32 3.73 -10.19
CA VAL A 85 -0.42 2.75 -9.11
C VAL A 85 -0.07 1.34 -9.62
N GLY A 86 -0.63 0.91 -10.75
CA GLY A 86 -0.32 -0.39 -11.35
C GLY A 86 1.15 -0.56 -11.77
N LEU A 87 1.80 0.51 -12.27
CA LEU A 87 3.18 0.48 -12.76
C LEU A 87 4.25 0.74 -11.69
N VAL A 88 3.93 1.50 -10.65
CA VAL A 88 4.91 1.93 -9.64
C VAL A 88 4.61 1.30 -8.30
N VAL A 89 3.39 1.46 -7.80
CA VAL A 89 3.02 1.00 -6.45
C VAL A 89 2.97 -0.52 -6.38
N CYS A 90 2.34 -1.20 -7.35
CA CYS A 90 2.28 -2.66 -7.37
C CYS A 90 3.66 -3.35 -7.38
N PRO A 91 4.65 -2.97 -8.22
CA PRO A 91 5.97 -3.59 -8.20
C PRO A 91 6.78 -3.24 -6.95
N ILE A 92 6.62 -2.03 -6.40
CA ILE A 92 7.22 -1.68 -5.11
C ILE A 92 6.66 -2.60 -4.02
N THR A 93 5.33 -2.70 -3.89
CA THR A 93 4.70 -3.57 -2.90
C THR A 93 5.07 -5.04 -3.07
N ALA A 94 5.16 -5.52 -4.32
CA ALA A 94 5.61 -6.88 -4.61
C ALA A 94 7.07 -7.11 -4.20
N TYR A 95 7.97 -6.17 -4.51
CA TYR A 95 9.38 -6.24 -4.12
C TYR A 95 9.55 -6.23 -2.59
N TRP A 96 8.85 -5.32 -1.91
CA TRP A 96 8.91 -5.18 -0.46
C TRP A 96 8.36 -6.41 0.22
N GLY A 97 7.20 -6.88 -0.25
CA GLY A 97 6.56 -8.05 0.32
C GLY A 97 7.41 -9.32 0.11
N TRP A 98 8.12 -9.40 -1.02
CA TRP A 98 9.10 -10.45 -1.29
C TRP A 98 10.33 -10.35 -0.36
N VAL A 99 10.93 -9.16 -0.23
CA VAL A 99 12.08 -8.93 0.66
C VAL A 99 11.75 -9.29 2.10
N ILE A 100 10.61 -8.84 2.63
CA ILE A 100 10.17 -9.15 3.99
C ILE A 100 9.91 -10.66 4.14
N SER A 101 9.30 -11.29 3.13
CA SER A 101 8.98 -12.72 3.20
C SER A 101 10.22 -13.62 3.21
N PHE A 102 11.22 -13.32 2.35
CA PHE A 102 12.42 -14.15 2.20
C PHE A 102 13.58 -13.74 3.11
N ARG A 103 13.86 -12.44 3.26
CA ARG A 103 14.98 -11.95 4.07
C ARG A 103 14.60 -11.69 5.52
N GLY A 104 13.31 -11.46 5.82
CA GLY A 104 12.87 -11.11 7.17
C GLY A 104 13.31 -9.74 7.64
N GLU A 105 13.93 -8.95 6.76
CA GLU A 105 14.33 -7.58 7.03
C GLU A 105 13.32 -6.63 6.38
N SER A 106 12.96 -5.57 7.10
CA SER A 106 12.17 -4.49 6.52
C SER A 106 13.08 -3.68 5.57
N PRO A 107 12.67 -3.43 4.31
CA PRO A 107 13.44 -2.64 3.36
C PRO A 107 13.57 -1.16 3.76
N LEU A 108 12.73 -0.69 4.69
CA LEU A 108 12.96 0.56 5.41
C LEU A 108 13.56 0.26 6.77
N ASP A 109 14.60 1.03 7.07
CA ASP A 109 15.19 1.05 8.40
C ASP A 109 14.16 1.60 9.40
N LEU A 110 14.15 1.04 10.61
CA LEU A 110 13.19 1.37 11.67
C LEU A 110 13.23 2.87 12.01
N SER A 111 14.40 3.50 11.84
CA SER A 111 14.63 4.93 11.97
C SER A 111 13.81 5.79 11.00
N VAL A 112 13.59 5.33 9.76
CA VAL A 112 12.80 6.07 8.76
C VAL A 112 11.31 6.02 9.11
N ILE A 113 10.83 4.86 9.57
CA ILE A 113 9.45 4.68 10.03
C ILE A 113 9.19 5.55 11.26
N PHE A 114 10.14 5.59 12.20
CA PHE A 114 10.03 6.43 13.39
C PHE A 114 10.11 7.92 13.05
N ALA A 115 10.98 8.33 12.12
CA ALA A 115 11.08 9.71 11.65
C ALA A 115 9.78 10.18 10.98
N LEU A 116 9.15 9.33 10.16
CA LEU A 116 7.85 9.64 9.54
C LEU A 116 6.73 9.74 10.58
N ASN A 117 6.71 8.87 11.59
CA ASN A 117 5.72 8.94 12.66
C ASN A 117 5.90 10.20 13.52
N VAL A 118 7.14 10.57 13.86
CA VAL A 118 7.44 11.82 14.56
C VAL A 118 7.01 13.04 13.74
N PHE A 119 7.15 13.00 12.42
CA PHE A 119 6.69 14.06 11.53
C PHE A 119 5.15 14.11 11.45
N SER A 120 4.49 12.95 11.39
CA SER A 120 3.03 12.84 11.34
C SER A 120 2.34 13.23 12.65
N VAL A 121 3.02 13.12 13.80
CA VAL A 121 2.49 13.52 15.12
C VAL A 121 2.75 15.02 15.39
N ASN A 122 3.72 15.63 14.70
CA ASN A 122 4.07 17.05 14.85
C ASN A 122 3.43 17.99 13.80
N VAL A 123 2.47 17.50 13.01
CA VAL A 123 1.60 18.28 12.13
C VAL A 123 0.18 18.23 12.68
#